data_AF-A0AAD8Q599-F1
#
_entry.id   AF-A0AAD8Q599-F1
#
_cell.length_a   1.000
_cell.length_b   1.000
_cell.length_c   1.000
_cell.angle_alpha   90.00
_cell.angle_beta   90.00
_cell.angle_gamma   90.00
#
_symmetry.space_group_name_H-M   'P 1'
#
loop_
_entity.id
_entity.type
_entity.pdbx_description
1 polymer ?
#
loop_
_entity_poly.entity_id
_entity_poly.type
_entity_poly.pdbx_seq_one_letter_code
_entity_poly.pdbx_strand_id
1 'polypeptide(L)'
;MESDGHAGHGLVGYGIKMCDPPCAFACREAIAGATLRCSTVGSDNMGGMAGMSGMVVTDGECFAADDAFLGTLAWCVTARCEGIPEWKLEKYWKDNVAGNAAVQPEPKVTFQQALAMVNSTPTAVYAANEPGPQGLWYAAYNTDVIFEGQESLPVKHGLVILLSGIMLPIAFSLLRFVPLPATWCSMFSAWVIDPLLFGSHHDTPVFFGLAVMPKRGQALFILYFVMINTVLSAVNYAYADPNTWFPGDRWRWMCMLVSNCLGLLSFANLPLVFLYAGRNNLLLWVTDWWHSTFLLLHRWIAMIATLQAILHSIVYLDVYVENGTHSSESREPYWYWGVIATVGLAVIFPTSAILVHRKAYEICRGNQRRYEEKPRNRHLSS
;
A
#
# COMPACT_ATOMS: atom_id res chain seq x y z
N MET A 1 10.02 2.38 -1.62
CA MET A 1 10.03 3.77 -1.12
C MET A 1 10.66 3.74 0.25
N GLU A 2 11.91 4.19 0.37
CA GLU A 2 12.14 5.17 1.41
C GLU A 2 11.44 6.43 0.90
N SER A 3 10.54 6.98 1.70
CA SER A 3 10.16 8.38 1.53
C SER A 3 11.45 9.16 1.73
N ASP A 4 11.90 9.94 0.74
CA ASP A 4 12.97 10.90 0.94
C ASP A 4 12.54 12.06 1.85
N GLY A 5 11.34 11.99 2.46
CA GLY A 5 10.85 12.92 3.45
C GLY A 5 11.17 12.52 4.89
N HIS A 6 10.63 13.29 5.83
CA HIS A 6 10.97 13.15 7.26
C HIS A 6 10.74 11.73 7.78
N ALA A 7 11.76 11.18 8.44
CA ALA A 7 11.70 9.83 9.00
C ALA A 7 10.64 9.74 10.12
N GLY A 8 9.56 9.01 9.84
CA GLY A 8 8.53 8.64 10.81
C GLY A 8 8.75 7.23 11.36
N HIS A 9 8.37 7.00 12.62
CA HIS A 9 8.37 5.66 13.22
C HIS A 9 6.94 5.13 13.29
N GLY A 10 6.68 3.99 12.66
CA GLY A 10 5.38 3.32 12.71
C GLY A 10 4.78 3.09 11.33
N LEU A 11 3.45 3.01 11.27
CA LEU A 11 2.67 2.90 10.04
C LEU A 11 1.81 4.15 9.88
N VAL A 12 1.36 4.44 8.66
CA VAL A 12 0.38 5.52 8.43
C VAL A 12 -0.88 5.24 9.26
N GLY A 13 -1.26 6.18 10.13
CA GLY A 13 -2.34 6.03 11.10
C GLY A 13 -1.96 5.34 12.42
N TYR A 14 -0.72 4.84 12.55
CA TYR A 14 -0.14 4.27 13.78
C TYR A 14 1.28 4.79 14.00
N GLY A 15 1.40 6.01 14.53
CA GLY A 15 2.68 6.67 14.81
C GLY A 15 3.12 7.64 13.71
N ILE A 16 2.77 7.37 12.45
CA ILE A 16 2.99 8.29 11.33
C ILE A 16 1.68 8.99 10.97
N LYS A 17 1.73 10.32 10.92
CA LYS A 17 0.69 11.19 10.37
C LYS A 17 1.26 11.95 9.18
N MET A 18 0.48 12.04 8.11
CA MET A 18 0.92 12.65 6.85
C MET A 18 0.72 14.17 6.88
N CYS A 19 -0.47 14.63 7.27
CA CYS A 19 -0.87 16.05 7.19
C CYS A 19 -1.31 16.58 8.57
N ASP A 20 -0.40 16.65 9.55
CA ASP A 20 -0.70 17.14 10.91
C ASP A 20 0.04 18.45 11.26
N PRO A 21 -0.64 19.60 11.45
CA PRO A 21 -2.09 19.80 11.38
C PRO A 21 -2.59 20.07 9.94
N PRO A 22 -3.75 19.53 9.54
CA PRO A 22 -4.22 19.58 8.15
C PRO A 22 -4.52 21.00 7.66
N CYS A 23 -4.94 21.88 8.57
CA CYS A 23 -5.18 23.29 8.25
C CYS A 23 -3.93 24.02 7.74
N ALA A 24 -2.75 23.64 8.23
CA ALA A 24 -1.50 24.30 7.89
C ALA A 24 -0.92 23.77 6.57
N PHE A 25 -1.02 22.44 6.35
CA PHE A 25 -0.73 21.81 5.07
C PHE A 25 -1.60 22.40 3.96
N ALA A 26 -2.92 22.47 4.18
CA ALA A 26 -3.85 23.09 3.24
C ALA A 26 -3.51 24.55 2.93
N CYS A 27 -3.05 25.32 3.91
CA CYS A 27 -2.58 26.70 3.69
C CYS A 27 -1.36 26.74 2.77
N ARG A 28 -0.40 25.85 2.96
CA ARG A 28 0.80 25.76 2.13
C ARG A 28 0.44 25.33 0.71
N GLU A 29 -0.37 24.29 0.54
CA GLU A 29 -0.79 23.80 -0.77
C GLU A 29 -1.57 24.85 -1.56
N ALA A 30 -2.48 25.57 -0.90
CA ALA A 30 -3.28 26.62 -1.53
C ALA A 30 -2.47 27.78 -2.12
N ILE A 31 -1.23 27.97 -1.66
CA ILE A 31 -0.31 29.01 -2.15
C ILE A 31 0.95 28.46 -2.81
N ALA A 32 1.10 27.13 -2.91
CA ALA A 32 2.31 26.49 -3.46
C ALA A 32 2.51 26.81 -4.95
N GLY A 33 1.43 27.07 -5.69
CA GLY A 33 1.47 27.49 -7.09
C GLY A 33 1.82 28.97 -7.31
N ALA A 34 2.07 29.74 -6.25
CA ALA A 34 2.39 31.16 -6.39
C ALA A 34 3.76 31.37 -7.05
N THR A 35 3.80 32.23 -8.07
CA THR A 35 5.04 32.68 -8.70
C THR A 35 5.77 33.66 -7.77
N LEU A 36 6.90 33.24 -7.24
CA LEU A 36 7.79 34.04 -6.41
C LEU A 36 8.87 34.72 -7.25
N ARG A 37 9.58 35.68 -6.66
CA ARG A 37 10.65 36.41 -7.37
C ARG A 37 11.84 35.52 -7.74
N CYS A 38 12.08 34.49 -6.95
CA CYS A 38 13.12 33.48 -7.18
C CYS A 38 12.61 32.26 -7.95
N SER A 39 11.35 32.23 -8.38
CA SER A 39 10.84 31.15 -9.22
C SER A 39 11.53 31.15 -10.58
N THR A 40 11.84 29.96 -11.08
CA THR A 40 12.51 29.76 -12.37
C THR A 40 11.57 29.08 -13.35
N VAL A 41 11.78 29.29 -14.65
CA VAL A 41 11.05 28.52 -15.67
C VAL A 41 11.77 27.19 -15.83
N GLY A 42 11.05 26.08 -15.63
CA GLY A 42 11.59 24.73 -15.77
C GLY A 42 12.25 24.55 -17.14
N SER A 43 13.53 24.16 -17.13
CA SER A 43 14.27 23.75 -18.31
C SER A 43 14.36 22.22 -18.37
N ASP A 44 14.49 21.65 -19.57
CA ASP A 44 14.50 20.20 -19.83
C ASP A 44 15.62 19.40 -19.10
N ASN A 45 16.48 20.08 -18.31
CA ASN A 45 17.64 19.52 -17.63
C ASN A 45 17.49 19.32 -16.11
N MET A 46 16.35 19.62 -15.50
CA MET A 46 16.13 19.32 -14.08
C MET A 46 15.70 17.85 -13.92
N GLY A 47 16.65 17.01 -13.50
CA GLY A 47 16.46 15.58 -13.32
C GLY A 47 15.26 15.26 -12.43
N GLY A 48 14.39 14.38 -12.90
CA GLY A 48 13.18 13.94 -12.19
C GLY A 48 11.88 14.66 -12.55
N MET A 49 11.91 15.69 -13.42
CA MET A 49 10.71 16.46 -13.80
C MET A 49 10.51 16.49 -15.32
N ALA A 50 10.62 15.32 -15.97
CA ALA A 50 10.40 15.18 -17.42
C ALA A 50 8.92 15.38 -17.76
N GLY A 51 8.54 16.59 -18.17
CA GLY A 51 7.16 16.95 -18.54
C GLY A 51 6.73 18.38 -18.17
N MET A 52 7.56 19.09 -17.39
CA MET A 52 7.27 20.44 -16.88
C MET A 52 7.96 21.56 -17.68
N SER A 53 8.26 21.32 -18.97
CA SER A 53 8.92 22.31 -19.84
C SER A 53 8.03 23.54 -19.99
N GLY A 54 8.51 24.71 -19.56
CA GLY A 54 7.78 25.97 -19.63
C GLY A 54 6.86 26.28 -18.44
N MET A 55 6.78 25.42 -17.42
CA MET A 55 6.10 25.75 -16.16
C MET A 55 7.02 26.49 -15.19
N VAL A 56 6.46 27.40 -14.40
CA VAL A 56 7.17 28.08 -13.32
C VAL A 56 7.37 27.09 -12.18
N VAL A 57 8.62 26.86 -11.80
CA VAL A 57 9.03 25.99 -10.71
C VAL A 57 9.67 26.83 -9.61
N THR A 58 9.25 26.58 -8.38
CA THR A 58 9.78 27.23 -7.17
C THR A 58 10.44 26.15 -6.33
N ASP A 59 11.72 26.32 -6.03
CA ASP A 59 12.45 25.39 -5.17
C ASP A 59 12.22 25.68 -3.67
N GLY A 60 12.67 24.76 -2.82
CA GLY A 60 12.51 24.89 -1.38
C GLY A 60 13.31 26.04 -0.77
N GLU A 61 14.44 26.43 -1.38
CA GLU A 61 15.22 27.59 -0.94
C GLU A 61 14.44 28.89 -1.16
N CYS A 62 13.78 29.02 -2.30
CA CYS A 62 12.93 30.16 -2.62
C CYS A 62 11.74 30.25 -1.66
N PHE A 63 11.05 29.15 -1.38
CA PHE A 63 9.97 29.13 -0.38
C PHE A 63 10.45 29.47 1.03
N ALA A 64 11.64 29.01 1.42
CA ALA A 64 12.20 29.25 2.74
C ALA A 64 12.69 30.69 2.94
N ALA A 65 12.99 31.43 1.87
CA ALA A 65 13.61 32.76 1.94
C ALA A 65 12.70 33.93 1.55
N ASP A 66 11.62 33.71 0.80
CA ASP A 66 10.76 34.79 0.28
C ASP A 66 9.82 35.35 1.36
N ASP A 67 9.98 36.63 1.68
CA ASP A 67 9.23 37.30 2.76
C ASP A 67 7.72 37.38 2.46
N ALA A 68 7.31 37.47 1.19
CA ALA A 68 5.90 37.56 0.82
C ALA A 68 5.21 36.19 0.98
N PHE A 69 5.89 35.12 0.58
CA PHE A 69 5.43 33.75 0.79
C PHE A 69 5.28 33.43 2.29
N LEU A 70 6.34 33.69 3.08
CA LEU A 70 6.33 33.44 4.52
C LEU A 70 5.23 34.26 5.22
N GLY A 71 5.11 35.55 4.93
CA GLY A 71 4.04 36.38 5.51
C GLY A 71 2.63 35.87 5.15
N THR A 72 2.43 35.46 3.90
CA THR A 72 1.14 34.93 3.42
C THR A 72 0.79 33.61 4.07
N LEU A 73 1.76 32.70 4.19
CA LEU A 73 1.58 31.41 4.84
C LEU A 73 1.27 31.57 6.33
N ALA A 74 2.03 32.41 7.04
CA ALA A 74 1.81 32.68 8.46
C ALA A 74 0.41 33.26 8.73
N TRP A 75 -0.04 34.19 7.87
CA TRP A 75 -1.39 34.74 7.95
C TRP A 75 -2.47 33.66 7.74
N CYS A 76 -2.32 32.82 6.70
CA CYS A 76 -3.27 31.74 6.44
C CYS A 76 -3.36 30.76 7.61
N VAL A 77 -2.22 30.30 8.12
CA VAL A 77 -2.16 29.37 9.26
C VAL A 77 -2.85 29.97 10.49
N THR A 78 -2.57 31.24 10.81
CA THR A 78 -3.21 31.92 11.95
C THR A 78 -4.72 32.06 11.77
N ALA A 79 -5.18 32.33 10.55
CA ALA A 79 -6.61 32.49 10.25
C ALA A 79 -7.38 31.16 10.22
N ARG A 80 -6.71 30.02 9.97
CA ARG A 80 -7.36 28.73 9.70
C ARG A 80 -7.10 27.64 10.74
N CYS A 81 -6.03 27.75 11.52
CA CYS A 81 -5.62 26.76 12.51
C CYS A 81 -5.98 27.17 13.95
N GLU A 82 -7.27 27.42 14.20
CA GLU A 82 -7.74 27.75 15.56
C GLU A 82 -7.56 26.55 16.53
N GLY A 83 -7.07 26.83 17.74
CA GLY A 83 -6.93 25.82 18.80
C GLY A 83 -5.70 24.91 18.67
N ILE A 84 -4.84 25.11 17.68
CA ILE A 84 -3.56 24.41 17.57
C ILE A 84 -2.50 25.12 18.43
N PRO A 85 -1.77 24.40 19.30
CA PRO A 85 -0.77 25.03 20.16
C PRO A 85 0.42 25.54 19.35
N GLU A 86 0.98 26.68 19.76
CA GLU A 86 2.05 27.39 19.03
C GLU A 86 3.27 26.51 18.74
N TRP A 87 3.71 25.70 19.70
CA TRP A 87 4.86 24.80 19.52
C TRP A 87 4.67 23.83 18.35
N LYS A 88 3.42 23.42 18.07
CA LYS A 88 3.10 22.50 16.98
C LYS A 88 3.11 23.22 15.64
N LEU A 89 2.67 24.48 15.61
CA LEU A 89 2.78 25.34 14.42
C LEU A 89 4.24 25.68 14.11
N GLU A 90 5.06 25.99 15.12
CA GLU A 90 6.50 26.23 14.94
C GLU A 90 7.23 24.98 14.42
N LYS A 91 6.87 23.80 14.94
CA LYS A 91 7.39 22.53 14.42
C LYS A 91 6.99 22.34 12.95
N TYR A 92 5.71 22.48 12.64
CA TYR A 92 5.22 22.39 11.26
C TYR A 92 5.96 23.37 10.35
N TRP A 93 6.14 24.61 10.80
CA TRP A 93 6.80 25.68 10.07
C TRP A 93 8.23 25.29 9.68
N LYS A 94 9.00 24.85 10.67
CA LYS A 94 10.38 24.38 10.45
C LYS A 94 10.44 23.22 9.45
N ASP A 95 9.51 22.28 9.59
CA ASP A 95 9.58 20.99 8.88
C ASP A 95 8.93 21.03 7.49
N ASN A 96 8.06 22.00 7.17
CA ASN A 96 7.20 21.90 5.98
C ASN A 96 7.14 23.16 5.10
N VAL A 97 7.65 24.31 5.53
CA VAL A 97 7.59 25.54 4.69
C VAL A 97 8.35 25.34 3.37
N ALA A 98 9.60 24.88 3.44
CA ALA A 98 10.45 24.69 2.27
C ALA A 98 9.96 23.56 1.35
N GLY A 99 9.33 22.53 1.90
CA GLY A 99 8.99 21.31 1.18
C GLY A 99 8.77 20.14 2.12
N ASN A 100 8.88 18.94 1.58
CA ASN A 100 8.73 17.69 2.32
C ASN A 100 10.00 16.83 2.27
N ALA A 101 11.14 17.38 1.83
CA ALA A 101 12.39 16.64 1.72
C ALA A 101 13.07 16.48 3.10
N ALA A 102 13.72 15.34 3.33
CA ALA A 102 14.42 15.02 4.56
C ALA A 102 15.59 15.98 4.82
N VAL A 103 16.23 16.45 3.75
CA VAL A 103 17.25 17.50 3.79
C VAL A 103 16.73 18.68 2.99
N GLN A 104 16.41 19.77 3.67
CA GLN A 104 15.87 20.99 3.08
C GLN A 104 16.32 22.22 3.87
N PRO A 105 16.33 23.41 3.25
CA PRO A 105 16.72 24.64 3.93
C PRO A 105 15.78 24.98 5.09
N GLU A 106 16.35 25.50 6.17
CA GLU A 106 15.55 26.04 7.27
C GLU A 106 14.89 27.38 6.83
N PRO A 107 13.64 27.64 7.24
CA PRO A 107 12.99 28.91 6.97
C PRO A 107 13.79 30.10 7.51
N LYS A 108 13.87 31.18 6.73
CA LYS A 108 14.58 32.43 7.08
C LYS A 108 14.15 33.01 8.43
N VAL A 109 12.87 32.83 8.77
CA VAL A 109 12.26 33.33 10.01
C VAL A 109 11.37 32.27 10.64
N THR A 110 11.20 32.35 11.96
CA THR A 110 10.24 31.54 12.74
C THR A 110 8.79 31.89 12.39
N PHE A 111 7.84 31.02 12.75
CA PHE A 111 6.42 31.30 12.50
C PHE A 111 5.97 32.59 13.19
N GLN A 112 6.36 32.80 14.45
CA GLN A 112 6.03 34.03 15.18
C GLN A 112 6.63 35.29 14.54
N GLN A 113 7.86 35.21 14.04
CA GLN A 113 8.49 36.33 13.33
C GLN A 113 7.80 36.62 12.00
N ALA A 114 7.45 35.59 11.24
CA ALA A 114 6.69 35.75 10.00
C ALA A 114 5.32 36.39 10.23
N LEU A 115 4.63 35.98 11.31
CA LEU A 115 3.36 36.58 11.70
C LEU A 115 3.49 38.06 12.08
N ALA A 116 4.56 38.43 12.79
CA ALA A 116 4.85 39.81 13.16
C ALA A 116 5.13 40.72 11.95
N MET A 117 5.49 40.16 10.78
CA MET A 117 5.70 40.91 9.54
C MET A 117 4.39 41.20 8.78
N VAL A 118 3.27 40.59 9.18
CA VAL A 118 1.98 40.73 8.50
C VAL A 118 1.29 42.03 8.92
N ASN A 119 1.48 43.10 8.14
CA ASN A 119 0.88 44.40 8.40
C ASN A 119 -0.55 44.57 7.85
N SER A 120 -0.96 43.73 6.89
CA SER A 120 -2.28 43.77 6.26
C SER A 120 -2.68 42.40 5.69
N THR A 121 -3.98 42.17 5.47
CA THR A 121 -4.47 40.99 4.74
C THR A 121 -3.79 40.88 3.38
N PRO A 122 -3.12 39.76 3.06
CA PRO A 122 -2.49 39.56 1.76
C PRO A 122 -3.53 39.66 0.63
N THR A 123 -3.31 40.57 -0.32
CA THR A 123 -4.17 40.71 -1.51
C THR A 123 -3.62 39.80 -2.59
N ALA A 124 -4.26 38.66 -2.81
CA ALA A 124 -3.89 37.78 -3.90
C ALA A 124 -4.47 38.27 -5.23
N VAL A 125 -3.64 38.28 -6.27
CA VAL A 125 -4.06 38.54 -7.66
C VAL A 125 -4.14 37.18 -8.36
N TYR A 126 -5.35 36.61 -8.44
CA TYR A 126 -5.58 35.37 -9.18
C TYR A 126 -5.94 35.69 -10.64
N ALA A 127 -5.52 34.81 -11.55
CA ALA A 127 -6.05 34.83 -12.91
C ALA A 127 -7.58 34.62 -12.86
N ALA A 128 -8.32 35.28 -13.75
CA ALA A 128 -9.79 35.38 -13.70
C ALA A 128 -10.58 34.05 -13.72
N ASN A 129 -9.90 32.91 -13.93
CA ASN A 129 -10.49 31.58 -14.03
C ASN A 129 -10.13 30.64 -12.87
N GLU A 130 -9.32 31.08 -11.89
CA GLU A 130 -8.95 30.23 -10.76
C GLU A 130 -9.89 30.43 -9.56
N PRO A 131 -10.17 29.36 -8.77
CA PRO A 131 -10.87 29.51 -7.51
C PRO A 131 -10.16 30.54 -6.65
N GLY A 132 -10.92 31.44 -6.03
CA GLY A 132 -10.35 32.38 -5.07
C GLY A 132 -9.62 31.67 -3.91
N PRO A 133 -8.84 32.41 -3.11
CA PRO A 133 -7.93 31.84 -2.10
C PRO A 133 -8.65 30.94 -1.09
N GLN A 134 -9.91 31.26 -0.79
CA GLN A 134 -10.75 30.48 0.09
C GLN A 134 -11.14 29.12 -0.50
N GLY A 135 -11.43 29.04 -1.80
CA GLY A 135 -11.80 27.80 -2.47
C GLY A 135 -10.63 26.82 -2.56
N LEU A 136 -9.43 27.33 -2.85
CA LEU A 136 -8.20 26.53 -2.90
C LEU A 136 -7.87 25.91 -1.53
N TRP A 137 -8.01 26.68 -0.46
CA TRP A 137 -7.80 26.16 0.90
C TRP A 137 -8.77 25.04 1.24
N TYR A 138 -10.08 25.19 0.95
CA TYR A 138 -11.04 24.11 1.22
C TYR A 138 -10.77 22.86 0.38
N ALA A 139 -10.36 23.03 -0.88
CA ALA A 139 -10.00 21.91 -1.74
C ALA A 139 -8.79 21.16 -1.20
N ALA A 140 -7.73 21.88 -0.78
CA ALA A 140 -6.54 21.27 -0.20
C ALA A 140 -6.85 20.60 1.15
N TYR A 141 -7.56 21.29 2.04
CA TYR A 141 -7.96 20.77 3.35
C TYR A 141 -8.80 19.50 3.25
N ASN A 142 -9.80 19.49 2.37
CA ASN A 142 -10.61 18.30 2.15
C ASN A 142 -9.79 17.15 1.57
N THR A 143 -8.88 17.45 0.65
CA THR A 143 -7.96 16.44 0.07
C THR A 143 -7.09 15.83 1.16
N ASP A 144 -6.40 16.65 1.95
CA ASP A 144 -5.51 16.21 3.04
C ASP A 144 -6.23 15.35 4.07
N VAL A 145 -7.33 15.85 4.62
CA VAL A 145 -8.06 15.18 5.71
C VAL A 145 -8.64 13.85 5.23
N ILE A 146 -9.22 13.84 4.04
CA ILE A 146 -9.86 12.63 3.51
C ILE A 146 -8.77 11.65 3.07
N PHE A 147 -7.75 12.09 2.36
CA PHE A 147 -6.66 11.24 1.90
C PHE A 147 -5.92 10.58 3.07
N GLU A 148 -5.52 11.33 4.11
CA GLU A 148 -4.87 10.74 5.29
C GLU A 148 -5.78 9.71 5.98
N GLY A 149 -7.08 10.01 6.08
CA GLY A 149 -8.07 9.06 6.59
C GLY A 149 -8.12 7.79 5.75
N GLN A 150 -8.14 7.94 4.43
CA GLN A 150 -8.21 6.83 3.46
C GLN A 150 -6.93 6.02 3.37
N GLU A 151 -5.74 6.59 3.62
CA GLU A 151 -4.48 5.85 3.69
C GLU A 151 -4.36 5.06 5.02
N SER A 152 -4.88 5.60 6.12
CA SER A 152 -4.87 4.91 7.41
C SER A 152 -5.80 3.67 7.47
N LEU A 153 -6.82 3.62 6.62
CA LEU A 153 -7.84 2.57 6.64
C LEU A 153 -7.33 1.22 6.11
N PRO A 154 -6.73 1.12 4.92
CA PRO A 154 -6.11 -0.11 4.44
C PRO A 154 -5.04 -0.64 5.38
N VAL A 155 -4.26 0.22 6.06
CA VAL A 155 -3.30 -0.19 7.09
C VAL A 155 -4.00 -0.94 8.22
N LYS A 156 -5.11 -0.40 8.73
CA LYS A 156 -5.94 -1.07 9.75
C LYS A 156 -6.50 -2.39 9.24
N HIS A 157 -7.03 -2.41 8.02
CA HIS A 157 -7.57 -3.61 7.39
C HIS A 157 -6.49 -4.71 7.20
N GLY A 158 -5.30 -4.32 6.76
CA GLY A 158 -4.14 -5.20 6.61
C GLY A 158 -3.70 -5.81 7.93
N LEU A 159 -3.67 -5.02 9.01
CA LEU A 159 -3.42 -5.53 10.36
C LEU A 159 -4.51 -6.52 10.80
N VAL A 160 -5.78 -6.25 10.52
CA VAL A 160 -6.88 -7.18 10.84
C VAL A 160 -6.69 -8.51 10.10
N ILE A 161 -6.33 -8.50 8.82
CA ILE A 161 -6.06 -9.72 8.04
C ILE A 161 -4.84 -10.47 8.58
N LEU A 162 -3.75 -9.77 8.85
CA LEU A 162 -2.53 -10.35 9.37
C LEU A 162 -2.78 -11.01 10.74
N LEU A 163 -3.42 -10.28 11.66
CA LEU A 163 -3.70 -10.76 13.01
C LEU A 163 -4.73 -11.88 13.01
N SER A 164 -5.80 -11.80 12.21
CA SER A 164 -6.77 -12.89 12.12
C SER A 164 -6.13 -14.16 11.53
N GLY A 165 -5.22 -13.99 10.57
CA GLY A 165 -4.42 -15.07 10.00
C GLY A 165 -3.51 -15.79 10.96
N ILE A 166 -3.10 -15.15 12.05
CA ILE A 166 -2.22 -15.76 13.07
C ILE A 166 -3.06 -16.25 14.25
N MET A 167 -3.98 -15.42 14.73
CA MET A 167 -4.71 -15.65 15.98
C MET A 167 -5.83 -16.67 15.85
N LEU A 168 -6.53 -16.74 14.71
CA LEU A 168 -7.59 -17.73 14.54
C LEU A 168 -7.07 -19.17 14.55
N PRO A 169 -5.98 -19.54 13.84
CA PRO A 169 -5.37 -20.86 13.98
C PRO A 169 -5.00 -21.18 15.43
N ILE A 170 -4.38 -20.24 16.14
CA ILE A 170 -4.00 -20.42 17.55
C ILE A 170 -5.24 -20.65 18.41
N ALA A 171 -6.26 -19.80 18.29
CA ALA A 171 -7.51 -19.90 19.05
C ALA A 171 -8.22 -21.24 18.79
N PHE A 172 -8.35 -21.66 17.53
CA PHE A 172 -8.95 -22.96 17.20
C PHE A 172 -8.13 -24.13 17.74
N SER A 173 -6.80 -24.05 17.72
CA SER A 173 -5.95 -25.08 18.33
C SER A 173 -6.07 -25.12 19.85
N LEU A 174 -6.25 -23.97 20.51
CA LEU A 174 -6.43 -23.92 21.97
C LEU A 174 -7.77 -24.51 22.43
N LEU A 175 -8.79 -24.57 21.57
CA LEU A 175 -10.07 -25.22 21.89
C LEU A 175 -9.90 -26.70 22.27
N ARG A 176 -8.81 -27.36 21.86
CA ARG A 176 -8.50 -28.75 22.26
C ARG A 176 -8.29 -28.93 23.76
N PHE A 177 -7.97 -27.85 24.49
CA PHE A 177 -7.74 -27.87 25.93
C PHE A 177 -9.01 -27.58 26.74
N VAL A 178 -10.11 -27.19 26.08
CA VAL A 178 -11.40 -26.99 26.75
C VAL A 178 -12.00 -28.38 27.04
N PRO A 179 -12.35 -28.70 28.30
CA PRO A 179 -12.89 -30.01 28.67
C PRO A 179 -14.34 -30.15 28.19
N LEU A 180 -14.54 -30.34 26.89
CA LEU A 180 -15.82 -30.63 26.27
C LEU A 180 -16.07 -32.15 26.24
N PRO A 181 -17.35 -32.61 26.28
CA PRO A 181 -17.67 -34.03 26.17
C PRO A 181 -17.08 -34.62 24.88
N ALA A 182 -16.38 -35.76 24.98
CA ALA A 182 -15.71 -36.40 23.85
C ALA A 182 -16.65 -36.69 22.67
N THR A 183 -17.92 -37.00 22.96
CA THR A 183 -18.98 -37.22 21.97
C THR A 183 -19.31 -35.95 21.19
N TRP A 184 -19.27 -34.78 21.83
CA TRP A 184 -19.53 -33.50 21.17
C TRP A 184 -18.36 -33.12 20.28
N CYS A 185 -17.11 -33.31 20.76
CA CYS A 185 -15.91 -33.09 19.97
C CYS A 185 -15.85 -34.01 18.75
N SER A 186 -16.16 -35.31 18.91
CA SER A 186 -16.14 -36.27 17.81
C SER A 186 -17.24 -36.00 16.78
N MET A 187 -18.45 -35.65 17.24
CA MET A 187 -19.55 -35.29 16.35
C MET A 187 -19.25 -34.00 15.57
N PHE A 188 -18.70 -32.98 16.24
CA PHE A 188 -18.30 -31.74 15.59
C PHE A 188 -17.19 -31.96 14.57
N SER A 189 -16.15 -32.73 14.92
CA SER A 189 -15.07 -33.06 13.98
C SER A 189 -15.61 -33.82 12.76
N ALA A 190 -16.46 -34.82 12.98
CA ALA A 190 -17.05 -35.64 11.93
C ALA A 190 -18.01 -34.89 11.01
N TRP A 191 -18.68 -33.83 11.48
CA TRP A 191 -19.63 -33.07 10.67
C TRP A 191 -19.02 -31.83 9.99
N VAL A 192 -18.12 -31.14 10.69
CA VAL A 192 -17.64 -29.80 10.32
C VAL A 192 -16.18 -29.81 9.86
N ILE A 193 -15.30 -30.62 10.48
CA ILE A 193 -13.85 -30.53 10.24
C ILE A 193 -13.39 -31.52 9.19
N ASP A 194 -13.70 -32.81 9.38
CA ASP A 194 -13.10 -33.92 8.65
C ASP A 194 -13.69 -34.25 7.27
N PRO A 195 -14.99 -34.01 6.97
CA PRO A 195 -15.50 -34.34 5.66
C PRO A 195 -14.83 -33.49 4.57
N LEU A 196 -14.68 -34.06 3.38
CA LEU A 196 -14.28 -33.30 2.19
C LEU A 196 -15.39 -32.32 1.79
N LEU A 197 -15.01 -31.15 1.26
CA LEU A 197 -15.99 -30.13 0.84
C LEU A 197 -16.87 -30.62 -0.33
N PHE A 198 -16.30 -31.40 -1.27
CA PHE A 198 -16.94 -32.05 -2.41
C PHE A 198 -16.13 -33.31 -2.81
N GLY A 199 -16.81 -34.36 -3.29
CA GLY A 199 -16.18 -35.58 -3.81
C GLY A 199 -15.87 -36.67 -2.77
N SER A 200 -15.45 -37.84 -3.27
CA SER A 200 -15.21 -39.07 -2.49
C SER A 200 -13.73 -39.43 -2.29
N HIS A 201 -12.81 -38.77 -3.01
CA HIS A 201 -11.38 -39.07 -2.98
C HIS A 201 -10.57 -37.95 -2.32
N HIS A 202 -9.73 -38.33 -1.35
CA HIS A 202 -8.68 -37.46 -0.82
C HIS A 202 -7.61 -37.26 -1.92
N ASP A 203 -7.03 -36.06 -2.00
CA ASP A 203 -5.93 -35.68 -2.93
C ASP A 203 -6.28 -35.48 -4.42
N THR A 204 -7.54 -35.23 -4.76
CA THR A 204 -7.86 -34.80 -6.13
C THR A 204 -7.41 -33.34 -6.37
N PRO A 205 -6.71 -33.05 -7.47
CA PRO A 205 -6.41 -31.69 -7.87
C PRO A 205 -7.69 -30.95 -8.28
N VAL A 206 -7.89 -29.75 -7.74
CA VAL A 206 -9.06 -28.88 -7.95
C VAL A 206 -8.57 -27.53 -8.51
N PHE A 207 -9.45 -26.81 -9.21
CA PHE A 207 -9.13 -25.56 -9.92
C PHE A 207 -7.97 -25.73 -10.91
N PHE A 208 -8.15 -26.54 -11.96
CA PHE A 208 -7.12 -26.80 -12.99
C PHE A 208 -5.78 -27.31 -12.43
N GLY A 209 -5.77 -27.94 -11.24
CA GLY A 209 -4.56 -28.43 -10.59
C GLY A 209 -3.77 -27.41 -9.78
N LEU A 210 -4.38 -26.28 -9.45
CA LEU A 210 -3.80 -25.25 -8.58
C LEU A 210 -3.91 -25.62 -7.08
N ALA A 211 -4.97 -26.32 -6.67
CA ALA A 211 -5.21 -26.65 -5.26
C ALA A 211 -5.54 -28.14 -5.04
N VAL A 212 -5.34 -28.62 -3.81
CA VAL A 212 -5.83 -29.93 -3.36
C VAL A 212 -7.21 -29.73 -2.73
N MET A 213 -8.11 -30.69 -2.90
CA MET A 213 -9.45 -30.62 -2.35
C MET A 213 -9.43 -30.41 -0.81
N PRO A 214 -9.92 -29.27 -0.29
CA PRO A 214 -9.85 -28.97 1.13
C PRO A 214 -10.88 -29.79 1.93
N LYS A 215 -10.52 -30.11 3.18
CA LYS A 215 -11.50 -30.54 4.18
C LYS A 215 -12.48 -29.39 4.47
N ARG A 216 -13.70 -29.67 4.94
CA ARG A 216 -14.72 -28.64 5.25
C ARG A 216 -14.22 -27.58 6.22
N GLY A 217 -13.48 -27.97 7.27
CA GLY A 217 -12.88 -27.00 8.20
C GLY A 217 -11.85 -26.07 7.53
N GLN A 218 -11.00 -26.63 6.67
CA GLN A 218 -10.02 -25.84 5.90
C GLN A 218 -10.72 -24.92 4.89
N ALA A 219 -11.77 -25.42 4.24
CA ALA A 219 -12.57 -24.66 3.29
C ALA A 219 -13.31 -23.49 3.94
N LEU A 220 -13.84 -23.66 5.16
CA LEU A 220 -14.47 -22.58 5.91
C LEU A 220 -13.46 -21.48 6.26
N PHE A 221 -12.25 -21.85 6.66
CA PHE A 221 -11.19 -20.88 6.95
C PHE A 221 -10.73 -20.15 5.68
N ILE A 222 -10.57 -20.87 4.56
CA ILE A 222 -10.27 -20.27 3.25
C ILE A 222 -11.38 -19.31 2.82
N LEU A 223 -12.65 -19.73 2.95
CA LEU A 223 -13.81 -18.90 2.62
C LEU A 223 -13.83 -17.63 3.48
N TYR A 224 -13.60 -17.76 4.78
CA TYR A 224 -13.42 -16.60 5.67
C TYR A 224 -12.31 -15.67 5.17
N PHE A 225 -11.15 -16.23 4.80
CA PHE A 225 -10.01 -15.45 4.31
C PHE A 225 -10.30 -14.71 2.99
N VAL A 226 -10.99 -15.37 2.06
CA VAL A 226 -11.45 -14.74 0.81
C VAL A 226 -12.48 -13.65 1.11
N MET A 227 -13.47 -13.92 1.96
CA MET A 227 -14.52 -12.96 2.31
C MET A 227 -13.96 -11.73 3.01
N ILE A 228 -13.08 -11.89 4.01
CA ILE A 228 -12.52 -10.75 4.73
C ILE A 228 -11.63 -9.90 3.83
N ASN A 229 -10.81 -10.50 2.96
CA ASN A 229 -10.01 -9.74 1.99
C ASN A 229 -10.90 -8.98 1.01
N THR A 230 -11.93 -9.61 0.45
CA THR A 230 -12.86 -8.97 -0.49
C THR A 230 -13.63 -7.84 0.17
N VAL A 231 -14.22 -8.05 1.35
CA VAL A 231 -14.99 -7.04 2.07
C VAL A 231 -14.11 -5.86 2.45
N LEU A 232 -12.95 -6.10 3.05
CA LEU A 232 -12.04 -5.03 3.48
C LEU A 232 -11.42 -4.26 2.30
N SER A 233 -11.37 -4.84 1.10
CA SER A 233 -10.97 -4.15 -0.13
C SER A 233 -12.05 -3.21 -0.69
N ALA A 234 -13.31 -3.30 -0.22
CA ALA A 234 -14.46 -2.64 -0.85
C ALA A 234 -15.18 -1.62 0.06
N VAL A 235 -14.79 -1.48 1.32
CA VAL A 235 -15.52 -0.69 2.32
C VAL A 235 -14.81 0.61 2.70
N ASN A 236 -15.60 1.60 3.14
CA ASN A 236 -15.16 2.86 3.76
C ASN A 236 -14.44 3.88 2.87
N TYR A 237 -14.78 3.93 1.57
CA TYR A 237 -14.30 4.97 0.67
C TYR A 237 -15.07 6.29 0.81
N ALA A 238 -14.32 7.39 0.95
CA ALA A 238 -14.86 8.75 1.01
C ALA A 238 -14.36 9.59 -0.16
N TYR A 239 -15.21 10.46 -0.68
CA TYR A 239 -14.88 11.41 -1.75
C TYR A 239 -14.64 12.81 -1.16
N ALA A 240 -13.56 13.46 -1.58
CA ALA A 240 -13.27 14.84 -1.25
C ALA A 240 -13.88 15.79 -2.29
N ASP A 241 -14.73 16.73 -1.86
CA ASP A 241 -15.34 17.74 -2.73
C ASP A 241 -15.39 19.12 -2.04
N PRO A 242 -14.77 20.17 -2.60
CA PRO A 242 -13.79 20.12 -3.69
C PRO A 242 -12.50 19.40 -3.27
N ASN A 243 -11.67 19.01 -4.24
CA ASN A 243 -10.35 18.43 -4.02
C ASN A 243 -9.32 18.99 -5.02
N THR A 244 -8.03 18.93 -4.69
CA THR A 244 -6.94 19.49 -5.51
C THR A 244 -6.39 18.51 -6.55
N TRP A 245 -6.62 17.20 -6.39
CA TRP A 245 -6.00 16.19 -7.23
C TRP A 245 -6.81 15.87 -8.49
N PHE A 246 -8.11 15.65 -8.32
CA PHE A 246 -9.07 15.26 -9.37
C PHE A 246 -10.36 16.11 -9.25
N PRO A 247 -10.28 17.43 -9.50
CA PRO A 247 -11.42 18.32 -9.37
C PRO A 247 -12.55 17.92 -10.32
N GLY A 248 -13.71 17.58 -9.76
CA GLY A 248 -14.90 17.16 -10.53
C GLY A 248 -14.86 15.73 -11.08
N ASP A 249 -13.76 15.00 -10.91
CA ASP A 249 -13.60 13.62 -11.38
C ASP A 249 -13.64 12.62 -10.22
N ARG A 250 -14.88 12.29 -9.82
CA ARG A 250 -15.13 11.32 -8.75
C ARG A 250 -14.67 9.92 -9.11
N TRP A 251 -14.72 9.52 -10.39
CA TRP A 251 -14.36 8.18 -10.82
C TRP A 251 -12.88 7.93 -10.58
N ARG A 252 -12.03 8.85 -11.03
CA ARG A 252 -10.58 8.76 -10.85
C ARG A 252 -10.15 8.76 -9.38
N TRP A 253 -10.79 9.59 -8.55
CA TRP A 253 -10.58 9.55 -7.10
C TRP A 253 -10.89 8.17 -6.51
N MET A 254 -12.02 7.56 -6.89
CA MET A 254 -12.40 6.23 -6.40
C MET A 254 -11.43 5.15 -6.89
N CYS A 255 -11.02 5.18 -8.15
CA CYS A 255 -10.05 4.24 -8.71
C CYS A 255 -8.71 4.29 -7.96
N MET A 256 -8.22 5.50 -7.65
CA MET A 256 -7.01 5.68 -6.84
C MET A 256 -7.15 5.02 -5.46
N LEU A 257 -8.24 5.32 -4.73
CA LEU A 257 -8.44 4.78 -3.38
C LEU A 257 -8.56 3.25 -3.37
N VAL A 258 -9.34 2.70 -4.31
CA VAL A 258 -9.51 1.25 -4.45
C VAL A 258 -8.18 0.59 -4.81
N SER A 259 -7.43 1.19 -5.74
CA SER A 259 -6.15 0.66 -6.15
C SER A 259 -5.12 0.68 -5.01
N ASN A 260 -5.01 1.78 -4.26
CA ASN A 260 -4.14 1.86 -3.08
C ASN A 260 -4.48 0.81 -2.03
N CYS A 261 -5.78 0.62 -1.76
CA CYS A 261 -6.25 -0.40 -0.84
C CYS A 261 -5.86 -1.82 -1.30
N LEU A 262 -6.08 -2.16 -2.58
CA LEU A 262 -5.70 -3.46 -3.14
C LEU A 262 -4.19 -3.70 -3.06
N GLY A 263 -3.38 -2.71 -3.41
CA GLY A 263 -1.92 -2.80 -3.31
C GLY A 263 -1.47 -3.05 -1.88
N LEU A 264 -1.96 -2.27 -0.92
CA LEU A 264 -1.58 -2.40 0.49
C LEU A 264 -2.06 -3.73 1.09
N LEU A 265 -3.28 -4.18 0.77
CA LEU A 265 -3.78 -5.48 1.23
C LEU A 265 -3.00 -6.65 0.61
N SER A 266 -2.55 -6.54 -0.65
CA SER A 266 -1.65 -7.53 -1.25
C SER A 266 -0.36 -7.66 -0.42
N PHE A 267 0.28 -6.53 -0.10
CA PHE A 267 1.46 -6.50 0.76
C PHE A 267 1.19 -7.05 2.17
N ALA A 268 0.04 -6.73 2.77
CA ALA A 268 -0.33 -7.22 4.10
C ALA A 268 -0.48 -8.75 4.17
N ASN A 269 -0.82 -9.39 3.05
CA ASN A 269 -0.90 -10.85 2.96
C ASN A 269 0.48 -11.52 2.82
N LEU A 270 1.53 -10.83 2.34
CA LEU A 270 2.84 -11.44 2.10
C LEU A 270 3.51 -12.05 3.36
N PRO A 271 3.49 -11.40 4.54
CA PRO A 271 4.00 -12.01 5.77
C PRO A 271 3.31 -13.34 6.11
N LEU A 272 2.00 -13.44 5.89
CA LEU A 272 1.25 -14.69 6.06
C LEU A 272 1.70 -15.74 5.03
N VAL A 273 1.87 -15.35 3.77
CA VAL A 273 2.40 -16.25 2.72
C VAL A 273 3.73 -16.86 3.17
N PHE A 274 4.66 -16.06 3.67
CA PHE A 274 5.96 -16.56 4.14
C PHE A 274 5.84 -17.41 5.41
N LEU A 275 5.01 -17.00 6.37
CA LEU A 275 4.79 -17.73 7.61
C LEU A 275 4.26 -19.15 7.35
N TYR A 276 3.26 -19.28 6.48
CA TYR A 276 2.64 -20.56 6.13
C TYR A 276 3.52 -21.45 5.24
N ALA A 277 4.55 -20.91 4.59
CA ALA A 277 5.52 -21.70 3.82
C ALA A 277 6.54 -22.45 4.69
N GLY A 278 6.79 -21.97 5.92
CA GLY A 278 7.84 -22.49 6.78
C GLY A 278 7.60 -23.94 7.22
N ARG A 279 8.66 -24.77 7.18
CA ARG A 279 8.63 -26.16 7.67
C ARG A 279 8.83 -26.29 9.19
N ASN A 280 9.38 -25.26 9.81
CA ASN A 280 9.62 -25.19 11.25
C ASN A 280 9.44 -23.74 11.70
N ASN A 281 8.24 -23.38 12.12
CA ASN A 281 7.92 -22.03 12.60
C ASN A 281 7.09 -22.11 13.90
N LEU A 282 7.10 -21.02 14.67
CA LEU A 282 6.41 -20.96 15.97
C LEU A 282 4.91 -21.25 15.83
N LEU A 283 4.27 -20.76 14.77
CA LEU A 283 2.84 -20.97 14.55
C LEU A 283 2.52 -22.46 14.35
N LEU A 284 3.36 -23.19 13.62
CA LEU A 284 3.22 -24.64 13.43
C LEU A 284 3.33 -25.39 14.76
N TRP A 285 4.28 -24.99 15.62
CA TRP A 285 4.47 -25.60 16.94
C TRP A 285 3.28 -25.33 17.88
N VAL A 286 2.77 -24.09 17.90
CA VAL A 286 1.63 -23.71 18.76
C VAL A 286 0.33 -24.37 18.29
N THR A 287 0.11 -24.43 16.97
CA THR A 287 -1.15 -24.91 16.41
C THR A 287 -1.24 -26.44 16.35
N ASP A 288 -0.11 -27.14 16.27
CA ASP A 288 -0.04 -28.60 16.08
C ASP A 288 -0.84 -29.07 14.85
N TRP A 289 -0.90 -28.22 13.82
CA TRP A 289 -1.53 -28.53 12.55
C TRP A 289 -0.56 -29.26 11.63
N TRP A 290 -1.11 -30.11 10.76
CA TRP A 290 -0.33 -30.75 9.70
C TRP A 290 0.29 -29.72 8.77
N HIS A 291 1.56 -29.92 8.39
CA HIS A 291 2.25 -29.05 7.43
C HIS A 291 1.51 -28.97 6.07
N SER A 292 0.77 -30.02 5.69
CA SER A 292 -0.10 -30.00 4.51
C SER A 292 -1.19 -28.93 4.58
N THR A 293 -1.77 -28.66 5.77
CA THR A 293 -2.73 -27.57 5.99
C THR A 293 -2.05 -26.21 5.79
N PHE A 294 -0.83 -26.03 6.32
CA PHE A 294 -0.07 -24.79 6.14
C PHE A 294 0.23 -24.53 4.67
N LEU A 295 0.65 -25.54 3.91
CA LEU A 295 0.89 -25.41 2.47
C LEU A 295 -0.40 -25.12 1.67
N LEU A 296 -1.54 -25.66 2.11
CA LEU A 296 -2.84 -25.32 1.52
C LEU A 296 -3.13 -23.82 1.74
N LEU A 297 -3.00 -23.32 2.97
CA LEU A 297 -3.24 -21.91 3.29
C LEU A 297 -2.26 -20.97 2.60
N HIS A 298 -0.97 -21.31 2.56
CA HIS A 298 0.05 -20.59 1.81
C HIS A 298 -0.38 -20.32 0.37
N ARG A 299 -0.88 -21.35 -0.34
CA ARG A 299 -1.30 -21.22 -1.75
C ARG A 299 -2.53 -20.33 -1.91
N TRP A 300 -3.54 -20.48 -1.05
CA TRP A 300 -4.75 -19.66 -1.11
C TRP A 300 -4.46 -18.20 -0.78
N ILE A 301 -3.65 -17.92 0.24
CA ILE A 301 -3.26 -16.56 0.61
C ILE A 301 -2.36 -15.95 -0.49
N ALA A 302 -1.43 -16.72 -1.06
CA ALA A 302 -0.61 -16.27 -2.18
C ALA A 302 -1.46 -15.94 -3.42
N MET A 303 -2.51 -16.72 -3.68
CA MET A 303 -3.47 -16.43 -4.74
C MET A 303 -4.19 -15.11 -4.51
N ILE A 304 -4.71 -14.89 -3.30
CA ILE A 304 -5.40 -13.64 -2.94
C ILE A 304 -4.47 -12.44 -3.10
N ALA A 305 -3.24 -12.53 -2.57
CA ALA A 305 -2.24 -11.47 -2.69
C ALA A 305 -1.89 -11.18 -4.17
N THR A 306 -1.72 -12.22 -4.98
CA THR A 306 -1.42 -12.08 -6.41
C THR A 306 -2.58 -11.44 -7.17
N LEU A 307 -3.82 -11.86 -6.91
CA LEU A 307 -5.01 -11.26 -7.54
C LEU A 307 -5.16 -9.78 -7.16
N GLN A 308 -4.94 -9.42 -5.89
CA GLN A 308 -4.95 -8.03 -5.43
C GLN A 308 -3.87 -7.18 -6.12
N ALA A 309 -2.65 -7.71 -6.26
CA ALA A 309 -1.56 -7.02 -6.98
C ALA A 309 -1.88 -6.81 -8.46
N ILE A 310 -2.44 -7.82 -9.14
CA ILE A 310 -2.85 -7.71 -10.54
C ILE A 310 -3.95 -6.65 -10.70
N LEU A 311 -4.98 -6.66 -9.83
CA LEU A 311 -6.05 -5.67 -9.89
C LEU A 311 -5.54 -4.25 -9.63
N HIS A 312 -4.68 -4.06 -8.62
CA HIS A 312 -3.99 -2.79 -8.37
C HIS A 312 -3.25 -2.28 -9.61
N SER A 313 -2.47 -3.14 -10.27
CA SER A 313 -1.72 -2.77 -11.47
C SER A 313 -2.62 -2.45 -12.66
N ILE A 314 -3.70 -3.20 -12.89
CA ILE A 314 -4.63 -2.96 -14.01
C ILE A 314 -5.36 -1.63 -13.83
N VAL A 315 -5.89 -1.36 -12.63
CA VAL A 315 -6.64 -0.12 -12.36
C VAL A 315 -5.73 1.10 -12.52
N TYR A 316 -4.50 1.05 -11.99
CA TYR A 316 -3.57 2.16 -12.18
C TYR A 316 -3.15 2.35 -13.63
N LEU A 317 -2.85 1.27 -14.35
CA LEU A 317 -2.49 1.37 -15.75
C LEU A 317 -3.61 2.05 -16.56
N ASP A 318 -4.86 1.65 -16.35
CA ASP A 318 -6.04 2.23 -17.01
C ASP A 318 -6.17 3.74 -16.75
N VAL A 319 -6.12 4.16 -15.48
CA VAL A 319 -6.22 5.57 -15.07
C VAL A 319 -5.11 6.43 -15.67
N TYR A 320 -3.86 5.95 -15.67
CA TYR A 320 -2.72 6.72 -16.19
C TYR A 320 -2.65 6.76 -17.72
N VAL A 321 -3.18 5.73 -18.39
CA VAL A 321 -3.32 5.70 -19.86
C VAL A 321 -4.43 6.66 -20.29
N GLU A 322 -5.59 6.63 -19.64
CA GLU A 322 -6.70 7.56 -19.93
C GLU A 322 -6.28 9.01 -19.70
N ASN A 323 -5.49 9.28 -18.66
CA ASN A 323 -4.94 10.60 -18.38
C ASN A 323 -3.75 11.00 -19.27
N GLY A 324 -3.27 10.13 -20.17
CA GLY A 324 -2.13 10.42 -21.06
C GLY A 324 -0.77 10.60 -20.38
N THR A 325 -0.66 10.27 -19.10
CA THR A 325 0.54 10.50 -18.25
C THR A 325 1.40 9.24 -18.08
N HIS A 326 0.91 8.08 -18.53
CA HIS A 326 1.65 6.81 -18.46
C HIS A 326 3.11 6.88 -18.96
N SER A 327 3.40 7.66 -20.02
CA SER A 327 4.74 7.69 -20.61
C SER A 327 5.79 8.37 -19.72
N SER A 328 5.42 9.36 -18.91
CA SER A 328 6.31 9.97 -17.91
C SER A 328 6.40 9.08 -16.67
N GLU A 329 5.25 8.72 -16.11
CA GLU A 329 5.15 8.01 -14.83
C GLU A 329 5.77 6.61 -14.86
N SER A 330 5.71 5.91 -16.01
CA SER A 330 6.29 4.57 -16.14
C SER A 330 7.80 4.51 -16.02
N ARG A 331 8.49 5.66 -16.07
CA ARG A 331 9.94 5.77 -15.85
C ARG A 331 10.31 5.92 -14.37
N GLU A 332 9.33 6.19 -13.52
CA GLU A 332 9.58 6.42 -12.10
C GLU A 332 9.88 5.11 -11.34
N PRO A 333 10.79 5.14 -10.35
CA PRO A 333 11.17 3.99 -9.54
C PRO A 333 10.02 3.16 -8.99
N TYR A 334 9.02 3.82 -8.42
CA TYR A 334 7.89 3.13 -7.83
C TYR A 334 7.08 2.35 -8.88
N TRP A 335 7.02 2.85 -10.12
CA TRP A 335 6.24 2.24 -11.19
C TRP A 335 6.91 0.97 -11.72
N TYR A 336 8.17 1.06 -12.18
CA TYR A 336 8.82 -0.10 -12.78
C TYR A 336 9.11 -1.21 -11.76
N TRP A 337 9.44 -0.87 -10.49
CA TRP A 337 9.53 -1.89 -9.43
C TRP A 337 8.18 -2.54 -9.14
N GLY A 338 7.09 -1.78 -9.20
CA GLY A 338 5.72 -2.32 -9.12
C GLY A 338 5.42 -3.30 -10.25
N VAL A 339 5.77 -2.95 -11.49
CA VAL A 339 5.63 -3.84 -12.65
C VAL A 339 6.43 -5.13 -12.47
N ILE A 340 7.71 -5.03 -12.06
CA ILE A 340 8.57 -6.20 -11.80
C ILE A 340 7.94 -7.09 -10.73
N ALA A 341 7.42 -6.51 -9.64
CA ALA A 341 6.79 -7.27 -8.56
C ALA A 341 5.51 -7.98 -9.03
N THR A 342 4.60 -7.29 -9.73
CA THR A 342 3.35 -7.88 -10.24
C THR A 342 3.64 -8.98 -11.27
N VAL A 343 4.57 -8.76 -12.20
CA VAL A 343 4.98 -9.79 -13.16
C VAL A 343 5.62 -10.98 -12.44
N GLY A 344 6.45 -10.74 -11.44
CA GLY A 344 7.04 -11.78 -10.60
C GLY A 344 5.98 -12.66 -9.94
N LEU A 345 5.00 -12.05 -9.25
CA LEU A 345 3.88 -12.76 -8.63
C LEU A 345 3.04 -13.51 -9.67
N ALA A 346 2.74 -12.88 -10.80
CA ALA A 346 1.95 -13.48 -11.89
C ALA A 346 2.66 -14.66 -12.57
N VAL A 347 4.00 -14.72 -12.57
CA VAL A 347 4.77 -15.86 -13.08
C VAL A 347 4.92 -16.95 -12.02
N ILE A 348 5.18 -16.59 -10.77
CA ILE A 348 5.33 -17.54 -9.66
C ILE A 348 4.03 -18.32 -9.42
N PHE A 349 2.88 -17.66 -9.55
CA PHE A 349 1.59 -18.27 -9.27
C PHE A 349 1.26 -19.50 -10.15
N PRO A 350 1.25 -19.43 -11.51
CA PRO A 350 0.98 -20.58 -12.37
C PRO A 350 2.14 -21.59 -12.38
N THR A 351 3.39 -21.14 -12.21
CA THR A 351 4.53 -22.07 -12.08
C THR A 351 4.45 -22.91 -10.81
N SER A 352 3.78 -22.40 -9.77
CA SER A 352 3.49 -23.11 -8.51
C SER A 352 2.36 -24.15 -8.62
N ALA A 353 1.69 -24.27 -9.76
CA ALA A 353 0.63 -25.27 -9.96
C ALA A 353 1.17 -26.70 -9.82
N ILE A 354 0.38 -27.57 -9.18
CA ILE A 354 0.77 -28.96 -8.87
C ILE A 354 1.16 -29.72 -10.14
N LEU A 355 0.48 -29.44 -11.25
CA LEU A 355 0.73 -30.08 -12.55
C LEU A 355 2.09 -29.68 -13.14
N VAL A 356 2.47 -28.41 -13.00
CA VAL A 356 3.76 -27.90 -13.49
C VAL A 356 4.89 -28.47 -12.64
N HIS A 357 4.73 -28.48 -11.32
CA HIS A 357 5.70 -29.09 -10.41
C HIS A 357 5.90 -30.58 -10.70
N ARG A 358 4.81 -31.36 -10.85
CA ARG A 358 4.92 -32.81 -11.15
C ARG A 358 5.70 -33.05 -12.44
N LYS A 359 5.38 -32.31 -13.51
CA LYS A 359 6.13 -32.41 -14.78
C LYS A 359 7.61 -32.02 -14.63
N ALA A 360 7.92 -30.95 -13.90
CA ALA A 360 9.30 -30.53 -13.67
C ALA A 360 10.10 -31.57 -12.87
N TYR A 361 9.49 -32.15 -11.83
CA TYR A 361 10.09 -33.25 -11.06
C TYR A 361 10.31 -34.51 -11.92
N GLU A 362 9.35 -34.87 -12.77
CA GLU A 362 9.48 -36.00 -13.69
C GLU A 362 10.61 -35.78 -14.71
N ILE A 363 10.76 -34.57 -15.24
CA ILE A 363 11.87 -34.20 -16.14
C ILE A 363 13.22 -34.29 -15.41
N CYS A 364 13.32 -33.72 -14.20
CA CYS A 364 14.55 -33.76 -13.42
C CYS A 364 14.96 -35.20 -13.08
N ARG A 365 14.00 -36.02 -12.61
CA ARG A 365 14.23 -37.45 -12.32
C ARG A 365 14.53 -38.27 -13.58
N GLY A 366 13.92 -37.93 -14.71
CA GLY A 366 14.22 -38.54 -16.01
C GLY A 366 15.64 -38.24 -16.48
N ASN A 367 16.09 -36.99 -16.31
CA ASN A 367 17.45 -36.58 -16.61
C ASN A 367 18.47 -37.27 -15.69
N GLN A 368 18.18 -37.38 -14.38
CA GLN A 368 19.08 -38.06 -13.44
C GLN A 368 19.26 -39.55 -13.76
N ARG A 369 18.18 -40.28 -14.10
CA ARG A 369 18.27 -41.67 -14.57
C ARG A 369 19.13 -41.81 -15.83
N ARG A 370 19.00 -40.86 -16.77
CA ARG A 370 19.80 -40.82 -18.01
C ARG A 370 21.29 -40.53 -17.76
N TYR A 371 21.64 -39.82 -16.69
CA TYR A 371 23.04 -39.64 -16.24
C TYR A 371 23.61 -40.89 -15.56
N GLU A 372 22.81 -41.59 -14.76
CA GLU A 372 23.20 -42.82 -14.07
C GLU A 372 23.39 -44.01 -15.04
N GLU A 373 22.65 -44.05 -16.14
CA GLU A 373 22.78 -45.07 -17.20
C GLU A 373 23.95 -44.81 -18.18
N LYS A 374 24.66 -43.68 -18.07
CA LYS A 374 25.84 -43.43 -18.90
C LYS A 374 27.00 -44.32 -18.42
N PRO A 375 27.54 -45.23 -19.25
CA PRO A 375 28.55 -46.18 -18.79
C PRO A 375 29.78 -45.44 -18.27
N ARG A 376 30.18 -45.77 -17.04
CA ARG A 376 31.38 -45.29 -16.35
C ARG A 376 32.64 -45.89 -17.00
N ASN A 377 32.85 -45.65 -18.30
CA ASN A 377 34.04 -46.05 -19.04
C ASN A 377 34.87 -44.81 -19.36
N ARG A 378 35.64 -44.35 -18.37
CA ARG A 378 36.91 -43.67 -18.58
C ARG A 378 37.62 -43.56 -17.24
N HIS A 379 38.45 -44.55 -16.96
CA HIS A 379 39.75 -44.48 -16.25
C HIS A 379 40.07 -45.88 -15.74
N LEU A 380 40.80 -46.65 -16.56
CA LEU A 380 41.75 -47.71 -16.17
C LEU A 380 42.33 -48.32 -17.46
N SER A 381 43.38 -47.70 -17.98
CA SER A 381 44.52 -48.41 -18.60
C SER A 381 45.64 -47.41 -18.87
N SER A 382 46.53 -47.30 -17.88
CA SER A 382 47.97 -47.13 -18.07
C SER A 382 48.56 -48.36 -18.75
#